data_AF-A0A0R3SS76-F1
#
_entry.id   AF-A0A0R3SS76-F1
#
_cell.length_a   1.000
_cell.length_b   1.000
_cell.length_c   1.000
_cell.angle_alpha   90.00
_cell.angle_beta   90.00
_cell.angle_gamma   90.00
#
_symmetry.space_group_name_H-M   'P 1'
#
loop_
_entity.id
_entity.type
_entity.pdbx_description
1 polymer ?
#
loop_
_entity_poly.entity_id
_entity_poly.type
_entity_poly.pdbx_seq_one_letter_code
_entity_poly.pdbx_strand_id
1 'polypeptide(L)'
;MTQESKSQIVEEINSTLSRMDEIYVKIREQCSNLASLRRREEKINHYCMFSDSKLPSSYSSNYFVDLDLLESMNTSFALSIAKAAERVSESLELFRSTAFKIFSLCESLSSLLTARIECQSCYVFSFQQVTDAFMQLTGSMVDEIDLISYWAYSNISPNLVPSHVSPSFRFASSCLPGRMMARTIWRDDVLPLLNEI
;
A
#
# COMPACT_ATOMS: atom_id res chain seq x y z
N MET A 1 34.99 -13.59 -3.87
CA MET A 1 33.68 -13.57 -3.18
C MET A 1 32.61 -13.82 -4.22
N THR A 2 31.80 -14.83 -3.94
CA THR A 2 31.41 -15.87 -4.90
C THR A 2 30.00 -15.68 -5.43
N GLN A 3 29.73 -16.24 -6.59
CA GLN A 3 28.42 -16.33 -7.26
C GLN A 3 27.28 -16.76 -6.32
N GLU A 4 27.60 -17.47 -5.24
CA GLU A 4 26.69 -17.81 -4.13
C GLU A 4 26.12 -16.59 -3.41
N SER A 5 26.92 -15.56 -3.11
CA SER A 5 26.44 -14.33 -2.45
C SER A 5 25.48 -13.54 -3.33
N LYS A 6 25.71 -13.52 -4.65
CA LYS A 6 24.80 -12.93 -5.63
C LYS A 6 23.47 -13.69 -5.67
N SER A 7 23.53 -15.03 -5.77
CA SER A 7 22.32 -15.88 -5.81
C SER A 7 21.47 -15.70 -4.56
N GLN A 8 22.09 -15.66 -3.38
CA GLN A 8 21.40 -15.44 -2.11
C GLN A 8 20.67 -14.10 -2.07
N ILE A 9 21.32 -13.00 -2.49
CA ILE A 9 20.68 -11.67 -2.50
C ILE A 9 19.53 -11.62 -3.51
N VAL A 10 19.68 -12.23 -4.69
CA VAL A 10 18.62 -12.30 -5.71
C VAL A 10 17.40 -13.07 -5.19
N GLU A 11 17.61 -14.21 -4.53
CA GLU A 11 16.53 -14.98 -3.89
C GLU A 11 15.87 -14.19 -2.75
N GLU A 12 16.66 -13.47 -1.95
CA GLU A 12 16.15 -12.65 -0.87
C GLU A 12 15.32 -11.47 -1.39
N ILE A 13 15.74 -10.82 -2.48
CA ILE A 13 14.94 -9.76 -3.12
C ILE A 13 13.63 -10.35 -3.65
N ASN A 14 13.67 -11.49 -4.35
CA ASN A 14 12.47 -12.11 -4.92
C ASN A 14 11.45 -12.53 -3.84
N SER A 15 11.93 -13.12 -2.74
CA SER A 15 11.07 -13.46 -1.60
C SER A 15 10.52 -12.22 -0.89
N THR A 16 11.33 -11.17 -0.74
CA THR A 16 10.91 -9.91 -0.09
C THR A 16 9.88 -9.17 -0.95
N LEU A 17 10.05 -9.12 -2.28
CA LEU A 17 9.05 -8.59 -3.22
C LEU A 17 7.74 -9.39 -3.17
N SER A 18 7.83 -10.72 -3.05
CA SER A 18 6.64 -11.57 -2.91
C SER A 18 5.86 -11.26 -1.64
N ARG A 19 6.58 -11.09 -0.51
CA ARG A 19 5.98 -10.66 0.76
C ARG A 19 5.38 -9.26 0.67
N MET A 20 6.01 -8.36 -0.08
CA MET A 20 5.51 -7.00 -0.29
C MET A 20 4.15 -6.99 -1.00
N ASP A 21 3.96 -7.82 -2.03
CA ASP A 21 2.67 -8.03 -2.69
C ASP A 21 1.59 -8.54 -1.72
N GLU A 22 1.92 -9.50 -0.85
CA GLU A 22 0.97 -10.02 0.15
C GLU A 22 0.53 -8.94 1.14
N ILE A 23 1.47 -8.11 1.60
CA ILE A 23 1.18 -6.97 2.46
C ILE A 23 0.27 -5.97 1.72
N TYR A 24 0.53 -5.71 0.45
CA TYR A 24 -0.30 -4.83 -0.37
C TYR A 24 -1.74 -5.34 -0.51
N VAL A 25 -1.94 -6.64 -0.79
CA VAL A 25 -3.27 -7.25 -0.81
C VAL A 25 -3.98 -7.07 0.54
N LYS A 26 -3.27 -7.30 1.65
CA LYS A 26 -3.81 -7.12 3.00
C LYS A 26 -4.23 -5.67 3.27
N ILE A 27 -3.42 -4.69 2.87
CA ILE A 27 -3.79 -3.26 2.98
C ILE A 27 -5.09 -3.01 2.22
N ARG A 28 -5.22 -3.55 1.00
CA ARG A 28 -6.43 -3.36 0.19
C ARG A 28 -7.69 -3.90 0.87
N GLU A 29 -7.61 -5.11 1.41
CA GLU A 29 -8.72 -5.75 2.13
C GLU A 29 -9.11 -4.96 3.39
N GLN A 30 -8.12 -4.51 4.16
CA GLN A 30 -8.35 -3.73 5.37
C GLN A 30 -8.97 -2.36 5.07
N CYS A 31 -8.49 -1.66 4.03
CA CYS A 31 -9.09 -0.39 3.59
C CYS A 31 -10.53 -0.59 3.12
N SER A 32 -10.83 -1.67 2.37
CA SER A 32 -12.19 -2.00 1.96
C SER A 32 -13.11 -2.25 3.16
N ASN A 33 -12.63 -2.98 4.17
CA ASN A 33 -13.36 -3.20 5.41
C ASN A 33 -13.60 -1.89 6.18
N LEU A 34 -12.59 -1.03 6.28
CA LEU A 34 -12.70 0.28 6.91
C LEU A 34 -13.74 1.16 6.21
N ALA A 35 -13.73 1.21 4.88
CA ALA A 35 -14.75 1.91 4.09
C ALA A 35 -16.16 1.32 4.27
N SER A 36 -16.27 0.01 4.50
CA SER A 36 -17.54 -0.64 4.84
C SER A 36 -18.05 -0.23 6.24
N LEU A 37 -17.17 -0.20 7.25
CA LEU A 37 -17.51 0.24 8.60
C LEU A 37 -17.99 1.69 8.63
N ARG A 38 -17.28 2.60 7.94
CA ARG A 38 -17.67 4.01 7.81
C ARG A 38 -19.06 4.18 7.16
N ARG A 39 -19.33 3.47 6.06
CA ARG A 39 -20.66 3.50 5.42
C ARG A 39 -21.78 3.00 6.32
N ARG A 40 -21.49 2.11 7.28
CA ARG A 40 -22.47 1.62 8.26
C ARG A 40 -22.67 2.63 9.40
N GLU A 41 -21.59 3.25 9.87
CA GLU A 41 -21.61 4.34 10.85
C GLU A 41 -22.41 5.54 10.32
N GLU A 42 -22.15 5.99 9.09
CA GLU A 42 -22.89 7.09 8.45
C GLU A 42 -24.39 6.84 8.40
N LYS A 43 -24.82 5.59 8.12
CA LYS A 43 -26.24 5.22 8.14
C LYS A 43 -26.84 5.37 9.53
N ILE A 44 -26.13 4.97 10.58
CA ILE A 44 -26.61 5.07 11.96
C ILE A 44 -26.64 6.54 12.40
N ASN A 45 -25.60 7.31 12.11
CA ASN A 45 -25.54 8.74 12.40
C ASN A 45 -26.67 9.51 11.70
N HIS A 46 -27.05 9.12 10.49
CA HIS A 46 -28.21 9.68 9.79
C HIS A 46 -29.50 9.47 10.59
N TYR A 47 -29.72 8.29 11.18
CA TYR A 47 -30.88 8.03 12.04
C TYR A 47 -30.83 8.83 13.36
N CYS A 48 -29.65 9.02 13.95
CA CYS A 48 -29.48 9.86 15.15
C CYS A 48 -29.87 11.33 14.88
N MET A 49 -29.46 11.91 13.75
CA MET A 49 -29.74 13.32 13.43
C MET A 49 -31.23 13.63 13.17
N PHE A 50 -32.03 12.64 12.76
CA PHE A 50 -33.49 12.79 12.65
C PHE A 50 -34.23 12.64 13.97
N SER A 51 -33.55 12.21 15.05
CA SER A 51 -34.18 12.18 16.38
C SER A 51 -34.24 13.58 17.02
N ASP A 52 -33.26 14.44 16.73
CA ASP A 52 -33.18 15.82 17.25
C ASP A 52 -33.93 16.84 16.38
N SER A 53 -34.24 16.50 15.13
CA SER A 53 -34.99 17.36 14.21
C SER A 53 -36.38 16.77 13.97
N LYS A 54 -37.43 17.54 14.30
CA LYS A 54 -38.85 17.14 14.18
C LYS A 54 -39.09 16.27 12.93
N LEU A 55 -39.25 14.96 13.15
CA LEU A 55 -39.57 14.01 12.09
C LEU A 55 -40.74 14.56 11.27
N PRO A 56 -40.67 14.54 9.91
CA PRO A 56 -41.82 14.81 9.08
C PRO A 56 -42.98 13.94 9.56
N SER A 57 -44.17 14.53 9.73
CA SER A 57 -45.35 13.89 10.31
C SER A 57 -45.82 12.61 9.59
N SER A 58 -45.21 12.26 8.45
CA SER A 58 -45.40 11.02 7.72
C SER A 58 -44.65 9.80 8.28
N TYR A 59 -43.69 9.99 9.20
CA TYR A 59 -42.89 8.90 9.80
C TYR A 59 -43.22 8.61 11.27
N SER A 60 -44.15 9.36 11.87
CA SER A 60 -44.42 9.40 13.31
C SER A 60 -45.08 8.17 13.93
N SER A 61 -45.35 7.11 13.16
CA SER A 61 -46.11 5.96 13.66
C SER A 61 -45.29 4.72 14.01
N ASN A 62 -44.09 4.49 13.45
CA ASN A 62 -43.52 3.12 13.43
C ASN A 62 -42.03 2.96 13.79
N TYR A 63 -41.33 4.00 14.27
CA TYR A 63 -39.92 3.88 14.65
C TYR A 63 -39.65 4.42 16.05
N PHE A 64 -39.96 3.62 17.07
CA PHE A 64 -39.31 3.76 18.37
C PHE A 64 -37.92 3.16 18.25
N VAL A 65 -36.94 3.99 17.89
CA VAL A 65 -35.53 3.61 18.00
C VAL A 65 -35.02 4.13 19.32
N ASP A 66 -34.55 3.22 20.17
CA ASP A 66 -33.95 3.55 21.46
C ASP A 66 -32.67 4.38 21.23
N LEU A 67 -32.67 5.60 21.77
CA LEU A 67 -31.56 6.55 21.62
C LEU A 67 -30.29 6.05 22.32
N ASP A 68 -30.44 5.38 23.47
CA ASP A 68 -29.32 4.81 24.21
C ASP A 68 -28.68 3.67 23.41
N LEU A 69 -29.51 2.89 22.70
CA LEU A 69 -29.04 1.85 21.78
C LEU A 69 -28.28 2.47 20.59
N LEU A 70 -28.79 3.55 20.00
CA LEU A 70 -28.13 4.24 18.89
C LEU A 70 -26.78 4.85 19.31
N GLU A 71 -26.70 5.46 20.49
CA GLU A 71 -25.47 6.03 21.03
C GLU A 71 -24.44 4.92 21.32
N SER A 72 -24.88 3.81 21.91
CA SER A 72 -24.05 2.62 22.14
C SER A 72 -23.52 2.04 20.83
N MET A 73 -24.38 1.94 19.81
CA MET A 73 -23.99 1.49 18.47
C MET A 73 -22.97 2.44 17.85
N ASN A 74 -23.19 3.75 17.90
CA ASN A 74 -22.27 4.75 17.35
C ASN A 74 -20.88 4.65 18.00
N THR A 75 -20.83 4.55 19.32
CA THR A 75 -19.57 4.37 20.08
C THR A 75 -18.84 3.07 19.66
N SER A 76 -19.60 1.98 19.46
CA SER A 76 -19.05 0.70 18.99
C SER A 76 -18.49 0.79 17.56
N PHE A 77 -19.15 1.54 16.68
CA PHE A 77 -18.63 1.81 15.32
C PHE A 77 -17.38 2.66 15.37
N ALA A 78 -17.35 3.74 16.15
CA ALA A 78 -16.18 4.59 16.31
C ALA A 78 -14.96 3.79 16.79
N LEU A 79 -15.13 2.91 17.78
CA LEU A 79 -14.07 2.01 18.26
C LEU A 79 -13.61 1.01 17.19
N SER A 80 -14.56 0.45 16.43
CA SER A 80 -14.27 -0.51 15.35
C SER A 80 -13.52 0.16 14.20
N ILE A 81 -13.88 1.41 13.85
CA ILE A 81 -13.22 2.23 12.84
C ILE A 81 -11.82 2.59 13.29
N ALA A 82 -11.63 3.01 14.55
CA ALA A 82 -10.32 3.30 15.11
C ALA A 82 -9.37 2.08 15.03
N LYS A 83 -9.84 0.90 15.46
CA LYS A 83 -9.07 -0.35 15.37
C LYS A 83 -8.79 -0.76 13.91
N ALA A 84 -9.74 -0.56 13.01
CA ALA A 84 -9.54 -0.87 11.60
C ALA A 84 -8.52 0.08 10.95
N ALA A 85 -8.55 1.37 11.30
CA ALA A 85 -7.59 2.36 10.85
C ALA A 85 -6.17 2.07 11.37
N GLU A 86 -6.05 1.69 12.64
CA GLU A 86 -4.77 1.26 13.25
C GLU A 86 -4.16 0.09 12.47
N ARG A 87 -4.93 -0.96 12.18
CA ARG A 87 -4.45 -2.12 11.39
C ARG A 87 -3.97 -1.74 9.98
N VAL A 88 -4.63 -0.78 9.33
CA VAL A 88 -4.19 -0.25 8.03
C VAL A 88 -2.85 0.46 8.20
N SER A 89 -2.70 1.30 9.24
CA SER A 89 -1.45 2.01 9.54
C SER A 89 -0.29 1.06 9.81
N GLU A 90 -0.49 0.05 10.66
CA GLU A 90 0.51 -1.00 10.94
C GLU A 90 0.93 -1.73 9.67
N SER A 91 -0.01 -2.03 8.78
CA SER A 91 0.28 -2.73 7.52
C SER A 91 1.04 -1.83 6.53
N LEU A 92 0.78 -0.51 6.53
CA LEU A 92 1.57 0.46 5.76
C LEU A 92 3.00 0.59 6.28
N GLU A 93 3.19 0.59 7.60
CA GLU A 93 4.54 0.61 8.20
C GLU A 93 5.32 -0.66 7.84
N LEU A 94 4.65 -1.83 7.90
CA LEU A 94 5.23 -3.09 7.45
C LEU A 94 5.58 -3.06 5.94
N PHE A 95 4.72 -2.46 5.12
CA PHE A 95 4.96 -2.30 3.68
C PHE A 95 6.19 -1.44 3.41
N ARG A 96 6.31 -0.29 4.07
CA ARG A 96 7.47 0.62 3.96
C ARG A 96 8.76 -0.02 4.43
N SER A 97 8.75 -0.67 5.59
CA SER A 97 9.94 -1.38 6.11
C SER A 97 10.38 -2.51 5.18
N THR A 98 9.44 -3.22 4.57
CA THR A 98 9.74 -4.25 3.56
C THR A 98 10.35 -3.64 2.29
N ALA A 99 9.85 -2.47 1.85
CA ALA A 99 10.46 -1.74 0.73
C ALA A 99 11.89 -1.30 1.02
N PHE A 100 12.16 -0.75 2.20
CA PHE A 100 13.51 -0.35 2.62
C PHE A 100 14.48 -1.53 2.61
N LYS A 101 14.01 -2.72 3.00
CA LYS A 101 14.81 -3.94 2.90
C LYS A 101 15.19 -4.24 1.45
N ILE A 102 14.26 -4.13 0.51
CA ILE A 102 14.54 -4.33 -0.92
C ILE A 102 15.56 -3.30 -1.41
N PHE A 103 15.42 -2.02 -1.06
CA PHE A 103 16.40 -1.00 -1.44
C PHE A 103 17.81 -1.32 -0.95
N SER A 104 17.95 -1.74 0.32
CA SER A 104 19.24 -2.15 0.88
C SER A 104 19.83 -3.38 0.19
N LEU A 105 18.98 -4.35 -0.19
CA LEU A 105 19.41 -5.53 -0.94
C LEU A 105 19.85 -5.16 -2.37
N CYS A 106 19.13 -4.26 -3.04
CA CYS A 106 19.51 -3.74 -4.36
C CYS A 106 20.83 -2.96 -4.31
N GLU A 107 21.07 -2.17 -3.26
CA GLU A 107 22.35 -1.47 -3.04
C GLU A 107 23.51 -2.47 -2.81
N SER A 108 23.26 -3.52 -2.02
CA SER A 108 24.22 -4.60 -1.79
C SER A 108 24.55 -5.35 -3.08
N LEU A 109 23.53 -5.64 -3.89
CA LEU A 109 23.69 -6.29 -5.19
C LEU A 109 24.46 -5.40 -6.18
N SER A 110 24.15 -4.10 -6.22
CA SER A 110 24.86 -3.12 -7.04
C SER A 110 26.34 -3.06 -6.65
N SER A 111 26.66 -3.03 -5.35
CA SER A 111 28.03 -3.03 -4.86
C SER A 111 28.81 -4.28 -5.28
N LEU A 112 28.19 -5.45 -5.23
CA LEU A 112 28.79 -6.70 -5.71
C LEU A 112 29.07 -6.68 -7.21
N LEU A 113 28.15 -6.11 -8.00
CA LEU A 113 28.31 -6.00 -9.45
C LEU A 113 29.43 -5.01 -9.82
N THR A 114 29.52 -3.86 -9.13
CA THR A 114 30.60 -2.88 -9.32
C THR A 114 31.98 -3.51 -9.09
N ALA A 115 32.15 -4.24 -7.98
CA ALA A 115 33.42 -4.92 -7.67
C ALA A 115 33.80 -5.96 -8.74
N ARG A 116 32.81 -6.58 -9.39
CA ARG A 116 33.04 -7.55 -10.47
C ARG A 116 33.55 -6.89 -11.75
N ILE A 117 33.09 -5.68 -12.05
CA ILE A 117 33.50 -4.93 -13.26
C ILE A 117 34.89 -4.37 -13.12
N GLU A 118 35.25 -3.90 -11.92
CA GLU A 118 36.63 -3.49 -11.61
C GLU A 118 37.63 -4.62 -11.91
N CYS A 119 37.18 -5.88 -11.81
CA CYS A 119 37.98 -7.05 -12.15
C CYS A 119 37.84 -7.52 -13.61
N GLN A 120 36.74 -7.19 -14.31
CA GLN A 120 36.39 -7.74 -15.63
C GLN A 120 35.69 -6.68 -16.51
N SER A 121 36.46 -5.99 -17.33
CA SER A 121 35.99 -4.86 -18.18
C SER A 121 35.00 -5.25 -19.29
N CYS A 122 34.84 -6.54 -19.59
CA CYS A 122 33.90 -7.01 -20.62
C CYS A 122 32.42 -6.89 -20.22
N TYR A 123 32.09 -6.66 -18.95
CA TYR A 123 30.71 -6.58 -18.45
C TYR A 123 30.18 -5.15 -18.27
N VAL A 124 30.95 -4.12 -18.66
CA VAL A 124 30.58 -2.70 -18.45
C VAL A 124 29.22 -2.36 -19.07
N PHE A 125 28.94 -2.86 -20.28
CA PHE A 125 27.67 -2.61 -20.96
C PHE A 125 26.48 -3.28 -20.24
N SER A 126 26.60 -4.56 -19.89
CA SER A 126 25.55 -5.30 -19.15
C SER A 126 25.31 -4.68 -17.77
N PHE A 127 26.34 -4.19 -17.10
CA PHE A 127 26.19 -3.48 -15.83
C PHE A 127 25.43 -2.17 -15.96
N GLN A 128 25.70 -1.39 -17.00
CA GLN A 128 24.95 -0.16 -17.25
C GLN A 128 23.46 -0.48 -17.39
N GLN A 129 23.12 -1.53 -18.14
CA GLN A 129 21.73 -1.97 -18.29
C GLN A 129 21.08 -2.40 -16.97
N VAL A 130 21.80 -3.16 -16.13
CA VAL A 130 21.30 -3.56 -14.80
C VAL A 130 21.12 -2.34 -13.89
N THR A 131 22.04 -1.38 -13.94
CA THR A 131 21.96 -0.15 -13.14
C THR A 131 20.76 0.69 -13.55
N ASP A 132 20.52 0.85 -14.86
CA ASP A 132 19.35 1.55 -15.38
C ASP A 132 18.05 0.84 -14.96
N ALA A 133 18.02 -0.49 -14.99
CA ALA A 133 16.88 -1.28 -14.53
C ALA A 133 16.65 -1.15 -13.01
N PHE A 134 17.71 -1.08 -12.18
CA PHE A 134 17.59 -0.82 -10.74
C PHE A 134 17.07 0.59 -10.45
N MET A 135 17.49 1.60 -11.22
CA MET A 135 16.95 2.96 -11.08
C MET A 135 15.45 2.99 -11.42
N GLN A 136 15.04 2.30 -12.48
CA GLN A 136 13.62 2.18 -12.84
C GLN A 136 12.80 1.45 -11.76
N LEU A 137 13.32 0.33 -11.24
CA LEU A 137 12.71 -0.40 -10.14
C LEU A 137 12.54 0.49 -8.91
N THR A 138 13.60 1.20 -8.51
CA THR A 138 13.60 2.04 -7.31
C THR A 138 12.63 3.21 -7.47
N GLY A 139 12.65 3.89 -8.62
CA GLY A 139 11.71 4.97 -8.92
C GLY A 139 10.26 4.49 -8.89
N SER A 140 9.97 3.38 -9.56
CA SER A 140 8.63 2.77 -9.55
C SER A 140 8.19 2.37 -8.13
N MET A 141 9.09 1.81 -7.31
CA MET A 141 8.75 1.44 -5.94
C MET A 141 8.40 2.65 -5.07
N VAL A 142 9.17 3.75 -5.18
CA VAL A 142 8.88 4.98 -4.44
C VAL A 142 7.50 5.53 -4.83
N ASP A 143 7.22 5.64 -6.12
CA ASP A 143 5.93 6.12 -6.62
C ASP A 143 4.77 5.23 -6.15
N GLU A 144 4.94 3.90 -6.17
CA GLU A 144 3.94 2.95 -5.69
C GLU A 144 3.70 3.08 -4.18
N ILE A 145 4.77 3.21 -3.38
CA ILE A 145 4.66 3.38 -1.93
C ILE A 145 3.91 4.65 -1.59
N ASP A 146 4.20 5.75 -2.26
CA ASP A 146 3.53 7.03 -2.03
C ASP A 146 2.05 6.96 -2.43
N LEU A 147 1.75 6.36 -3.58
CA LEU A 147 0.38 6.17 -4.06
C LEU A 147 -0.45 5.30 -3.11
N ILE A 148 0.08 4.14 -2.69
CA ILE A 148 -0.58 3.21 -1.77
C ILE A 148 -0.75 3.85 -0.39
N SER A 149 0.30 4.52 0.12
CA SER A 149 0.26 5.21 1.41
C SER A 149 -0.85 6.24 1.42
N TYR A 150 -0.87 7.13 0.43
CA TYR A 150 -1.87 8.18 0.36
C TYR A 150 -3.28 7.59 0.18
N TRP A 151 -3.45 6.60 -0.69
CA TRP A 151 -4.75 5.92 -0.86
C TRP A 151 -5.24 5.34 0.47
N ALA A 152 -4.39 4.64 1.21
CA ALA A 152 -4.75 4.08 2.50
C ALA A 152 -5.03 5.16 3.56
N TYR A 153 -4.24 6.23 3.61
CA TYR A 153 -4.51 7.36 4.51
C TYR A 153 -5.82 8.08 4.18
N SER A 154 -6.22 8.13 2.91
CA SER A 154 -7.54 8.65 2.52
C SER A 154 -8.71 7.83 3.05
N ASN A 155 -8.49 6.54 3.30
CA ASN A 155 -9.47 5.68 3.98
C ASN A 155 -9.38 5.81 5.52
N ILE A 156 -8.18 6.03 6.07
CA ILE A 156 -7.96 6.25 7.51
C ILE A 156 -8.55 7.58 7.98
N SER A 157 -8.40 8.66 7.21
CA SER A 157 -8.93 9.97 7.58
C SER A 157 -9.35 10.77 6.35
N PRO A 158 -10.53 10.48 5.79
CA PRO A 158 -11.02 11.15 4.58
C PRO A 158 -11.20 12.66 4.77
N ASN A 159 -11.41 13.12 6.01
CA ASN A 159 -11.58 14.54 6.35
C ASN A 159 -10.25 15.31 6.45
N LEU A 160 -9.12 14.60 6.58
CA LEU A 160 -7.78 15.21 6.64
C LEU A 160 -7.06 15.17 5.28
N VAL A 161 -7.59 14.45 4.31
CA VAL A 161 -7.06 14.46 2.95
C VAL A 161 -7.56 15.73 2.25
N PRO A 162 -6.66 16.55 1.67
CA PRO A 162 -7.05 17.77 1.00
C PRO A 162 -8.19 17.52 0.00
N SER A 163 -9.24 18.32 0.04
CA SER A 163 -10.35 18.29 -0.94
C SER A 163 -9.89 18.46 -2.39
N HIS A 164 -8.65 18.92 -2.59
CA HIS A 164 -7.94 19.02 -3.86
C HIS A 164 -7.05 17.80 -4.13
N VAL A 165 -7.59 16.60 -3.97
CA VAL A 165 -6.95 15.42 -4.58
C VAL A 165 -7.03 15.64 -6.09
N SER A 166 -5.88 15.79 -6.76
CA SER A 166 -5.84 15.90 -8.22
C SER A 166 -6.69 14.77 -8.82
N PRO A 167 -7.56 15.03 -9.81
CA PRO A 167 -8.31 14.00 -10.52
C PRO A 167 -7.41 12.85 -11.00
N SER A 168 -6.15 13.17 -11.36
CA SER A 168 -5.13 12.18 -11.74
C SER A 168 -4.78 11.22 -10.61
N PHE A 169 -4.76 11.67 -9.36
CA PHE A 169 -4.51 10.81 -8.20
C PHE A 169 -5.70 9.91 -7.88
N ARG A 170 -6.95 10.44 -7.94
CA ARG A 170 -8.16 9.60 -7.79
C ARG A 170 -8.25 8.54 -8.89
N PHE A 171 -7.84 8.90 -10.10
CA PHE A 171 -7.72 7.95 -11.21
C PHE A 171 -6.62 6.91 -10.93
N ALA A 172 -5.39 7.33 -10.63
CA ALA A 172 -4.27 6.43 -10.34
C ALA A 172 -4.55 5.46 -9.19
N SER A 173 -5.18 5.94 -8.11
CA SER A 173 -5.59 5.10 -6.98
C SER A 173 -6.73 4.13 -7.30
N SER A 174 -7.63 4.47 -8.23
CA SER A 174 -8.67 3.53 -8.71
C SER A 174 -8.15 2.53 -9.74
N CYS A 175 -7.05 2.87 -10.41
CA CYS A 175 -6.31 1.99 -11.32
C CYS A 175 -5.20 1.20 -10.64
N LEU A 176 -5.06 1.27 -9.31
CA LEU A 176 -4.04 0.55 -8.56
C LEU A 176 -4.10 -0.95 -8.93
N PRO A 177 -3.07 -1.48 -9.60
CA PRO A 177 -3.09 -2.85 -10.11
C PRO A 177 -3.19 -3.85 -8.96
N GLY A 178 -3.66 -5.06 -9.25
CA GLY A 178 -3.73 -6.14 -8.26
C GLY A 178 -2.35 -6.68 -7.82
N ARG A 179 -1.28 -6.26 -8.49
CA ARG A 179 0.12 -6.64 -8.25
C ARG A 179 0.99 -5.41 -8.41
N MET A 180 2.11 -5.37 -7.70
CA MET A 180 3.05 -4.26 -7.83
C MET A 180 3.79 -4.25 -9.17
N MET A 181 3.96 -3.06 -9.73
CA MET A 181 4.77 -2.78 -10.90
C MET A 181 6.24 -3.11 -10.63
N ALA A 182 6.74 -2.80 -9.43
CA ALA A 182 8.09 -3.14 -8.99
C ALA A 182 8.42 -4.63 -9.16
N ARG A 183 7.47 -5.52 -8.85
CA ARG A 183 7.66 -6.97 -9.04
C ARG A 183 7.74 -7.35 -10.52
N THR A 184 7.01 -6.65 -11.37
CA THR A 184 7.02 -6.86 -12.83
C THR A 184 8.38 -6.46 -13.39
N ILE A 185 8.85 -5.25 -13.05
CA ILE A 185 10.19 -4.76 -13.44
C ILE A 185 11.29 -5.70 -12.95
N TRP A 186 11.20 -6.17 -11.69
CA TRP A 186 12.17 -7.12 -11.16
C TRP A 186 12.23 -8.42 -11.98
N ARG A 187 11.07 -9.01 -12.31
CA ARG A 187 11.00 -10.29 -13.01
C ARG A 187 11.36 -10.17 -14.49
N ASP A 188 10.90 -9.11 -15.14
CA ASP A 188 10.92 -8.99 -16.60
C ASP A 188 12.15 -8.22 -17.11
N ASP A 189 12.67 -7.28 -16.32
CA ASP A 189 13.79 -6.43 -16.74
C ASP A 189 15.08 -6.73 -15.96
N VAL A 190 15.00 -6.83 -14.64
CA VAL A 190 16.20 -6.95 -13.80
C VAL A 190 16.76 -8.37 -13.75
N LEU A 191 15.92 -9.35 -13.43
CA LEU A 191 16.35 -10.74 -13.24
C LEU A 191 16.99 -11.36 -14.50
N PRO A 192 16.49 -11.12 -15.73
CA PRO A 192 17.13 -11.62 -16.95
C PRO A 192 18.52 -11.05 -17.14
N LEU A 193 18.70 -9.73 -16.96
CA LEU A 193 20.00 -9.07 -17.10
C LEU A 193 21.01 -9.58 -16.05
N LEU A 194 20.54 -9.89 -14.84
CA LEU A 194 21.39 -10.50 -13.83
C LEU A 194 21.87 -11.89 -14.26
N ASN A 195 21.07 -12.68 -14.98
CA ASN A 195 21.52 -14.02 -15.43
C ASN A 195 22.61 -13.97 -16.51
N GLU A 196 22.76 -12.83 -17.20
CA GLU A 196 23.77 -12.61 -18.24
C GLU A 196 25.15 -12.20 -17.68
N ILE A 197 25.22 -11.79 -16.41
CA ILE A 197 26.44 -11.33 -15.72
C ILE A 197 26.96 -12.41 -14.76
#